data_AF-A0A3N7GGF9-F1
#
_entry.id   AF-A0A3N7GGF9-F1
#
_cell.length_a   1.000
_cell.length_b   1.000
_cell.length_c   1.000
_cell.angle_alpha   90.00
_cell.angle_beta   90.00
_cell.angle_gamma   90.00
#
_symmetry.space_group_name_H-M   'P 1'
#
loop_
_entity.id
_entity.type
_entity.pdbx_description
1 polymer ?
#
loop_
_entity_poly.entity_id
_entity_poly.type
_entity_poly.pdbx_seq_one_letter_code
_entity_poly.pdbx_strand_id
1 'polypeptide(L)'
;MTMMSNVIAFQPRPAQPHLRRPRLLVRAARAGLQGWSRKRDLRRVLKCEALPAAGSALARLRAEEERLDAARRQGQAGYDMHRHIMLLIAILAETAEAAGAATCPAPLTCP
;
A
#
# COMPACT_ATOMS: atom_id res chain seq x y z
N MET A 1 18.47 32.69 28.86
CA MET A 1 18.42 32.94 27.40
C MET A 1 18.08 31.64 26.71
N THR A 2 16.79 31.33 26.57
CA THR A 2 16.29 30.05 26.04
C THR A 2 16.21 30.15 24.52
N MET A 3 17.17 29.57 23.80
CA MET A 3 17.12 29.47 22.35
C MET A 3 16.10 28.41 21.96
N MET A 4 14.94 28.86 21.48
CA MET A 4 13.89 28.01 20.93
C MET A 4 14.24 27.63 19.48
N SER A 5 14.93 26.50 19.31
CA SER A 5 15.15 25.91 17.99
C SER A 5 13.90 25.17 17.53
N ASN A 6 12.96 25.88 16.90
CA ASN A 6 11.83 25.26 16.22
C ASN A 6 12.29 24.68 14.87
N VAL A 7 12.90 23.49 14.93
CA VAL A 7 13.19 22.71 13.73
C VAL A 7 11.91 21.93 13.40
N ILE A 8 11.11 22.48 12.49
CA ILE A 8 10.11 21.68 11.77
C ILE A 8 10.92 20.67 10.95
N ALA A 9 11.10 19.47 11.48
CA ALA A 9 11.71 18.38 10.74
C ALA A 9 10.78 18.06 9.57
N PHE A 10 11.07 18.62 8.39
CA PHE A 10 10.45 18.22 7.15
C PHE A 10 10.81 16.76 6.93
N GLN A 11 9.88 15.86 7.26
CA GLN A 11 9.98 14.47 6.86
C GLN A 11 9.48 14.39 5.43
N PRO A 12 10.36 14.28 4.41
CA PRO A 12 9.91 14.08 3.04
C PRO A 12 9.07 12.81 3.01
N ARG A 13 7.83 12.92 2.52
CA ARG A 13 7.00 11.74 2.26
C ARG A 13 7.80 10.85 1.29
N PRO A 14 8.17 9.62 1.68
CA PRO A 14 8.98 8.78 0.81
C PRO A 14 8.26 8.64 -0.52
N ALA A 15 8.98 9.00 -1.59
CA ALA A 15 8.44 8.94 -2.95
C ALA A 15 8.02 7.50 -3.23
N GLN A 16 6.71 7.27 -3.30
CA GLN A 16 6.20 5.98 -3.69
C GLN A 16 6.56 5.79 -5.17
N PRO A 17 7.30 4.73 -5.54
CA PRO A 17 7.72 4.52 -6.92
C PRO A 17 6.49 4.59 -7.83
N HIS A 18 6.59 5.41 -8.88
CA HIS A 18 5.50 5.61 -9.83
C HIS A 18 5.16 4.26 -10.47
N LEU A 19 4.05 3.69 -10.03
CA LEU A 19 3.42 2.56 -10.68
C LEU A 19 3.13 2.99 -12.13
N ARG A 20 3.92 2.53 -13.10
CA ARG A 20 3.67 2.72 -14.55
C ARG A 20 2.47 1.86 -14.97
N ARG A 21 1.33 2.07 -14.33
CA ARG A 21 0.11 1.29 -14.49
C ARG A 21 -0.87 2.11 -15.32
N PRO A 22 -1.65 1.47 -16.21
CA PRO A 22 -2.73 2.13 -16.93
C PRO A 22 -3.60 2.92 -15.95
N ARG A 23 -3.80 4.23 -16.21
CA ARG A 23 -4.52 5.15 -15.29
C ARG A 23 -5.90 4.62 -14.89
N LEU A 24 -6.52 3.81 -15.75
CA LEU A 24 -7.80 3.15 -15.50
C LEU A 24 -7.73 2.13 -14.34
N LEU A 25 -6.71 1.29 -14.27
CA LEU A 25 -6.59 0.27 -13.21
C LEU A 25 -6.41 0.93 -11.84
N VAL A 26 -5.62 1.99 -11.78
CA VAL A 26 -5.43 2.77 -10.55
C VAL A 26 -6.73 3.47 -10.14
N ARG A 27 -7.51 4.00 -11.10
CA ARG A 27 -8.83 4.59 -10.82
C ARG A 27 -9.82 3.54 -10.28
N ALA A 28 -9.86 2.35 -10.88
CA ALA A 28 -10.70 1.25 -10.40
C ALA A 28 -10.30 0.83 -8.98
N ALA A 29 -9.00 0.70 -8.71
CA ALA A 29 -8.51 0.39 -7.38
C ALA A 29 -8.87 1.47 -6.35
N ARG A 30 -8.78 2.75 -6.72
CA ARG A 30 -9.20 3.86 -5.82
C ARG A 30 -10.68 3.82 -5.49
N ALA A 31 -11.55 3.51 -6.46
CA ALA A 31 -12.98 3.33 -6.20
C ALA A 31 -13.23 2.12 -5.28
N GLY A 32 -12.50 1.02 -5.49
CA GLY A 32 -12.60 -0.19 -4.68
C GLY A 32 -12.13 -0.06 -3.23
N LEU A 33 -11.35 0.98 -2.89
CA LEU A 33 -10.93 1.23 -1.50
C LEU A 33 -12.11 1.43 -0.55
N GLN A 34 -13.23 1.98 -1.02
CA GLN A 34 -14.42 2.23 -0.18
C GLN A 34 -15.02 0.94 0.41
N GLY A 35 -14.88 -0.19 -0.29
CA GLY A 35 -15.39 -1.50 0.15
C GLY A 35 -14.32 -2.41 0.76
N TRP A 36 -13.07 -1.93 0.87
CA TRP A 36 -11.93 -2.75 1.25
C TRP A 36 -11.90 -3.00 2.76
N SER A 37 -11.88 -4.27 3.16
CA SER A 37 -11.66 -4.68 4.55
C SER A 37 -10.33 -5.40 4.67
N ARG A 38 -9.35 -4.78 5.33
CA ARG A 38 -8.00 -5.34 5.54
C ARG A 38 -8.04 -6.77 6.05
N LYS A 39 -8.85 -7.06 7.07
CA LYS A 39 -8.93 -8.40 7.70
C LYS A 39 -9.49 -9.47 6.75
N ARG A 40 -10.52 -9.14 5.96
CA ARG A 40 -11.19 -10.09 5.06
C ARG A 40 -10.45 -10.25 3.74
N ASP A 41 -10.13 -9.13 3.11
CA ASP A 41 -9.71 -9.10 1.71
C ASP A 41 -8.20 -9.34 1.57
N LEU A 42 -7.36 -8.89 2.52
CA LEU A 42 -5.93 -9.18 2.49
C LEU A 42 -5.65 -10.69 2.65
N ARG A 43 -6.41 -11.37 3.51
CA ARG A 43 -6.33 -12.84 3.65
C ARG A 43 -6.68 -13.55 2.35
N ARG A 44 -7.71 -13.09 1.64
CA ARG A 44 -8.12 -13.64 0.34
C ARG A 44 -7.08 -13.40 -0.76
N VAL A 45 -6.52 -12.19 -0.83
CA VAL A 45 -5.53 -11.80 -1.84
C VAL A 45 -4.20 -12.53 -1.63
N LEU A 46 -3.70 -12.61 -0.39
CA LEU A 46 -2.44 -13.28 -0.08
C LEU A 46 -2.57 -14.79 0.12
N LYS A 47 -3.80 -15.31 0.24
CA LYS A 47 -4.10 -16.71 0.60
C LYS A 47 -3.35 -17.13 1.88
N CYS A 48 -3.42 -16.29 2.91
CA CYS A 48 -2.75 -16.51 4.18
C CYS A 48 -3.74 -16.59 5.33
N GLU A 49 -3.45 -17.46 6.31
CA GLU A 49 -4.27 -17.61 7.49
C GLU A 49 -4.04 -16.49 8.51
N ALA A 50 -2.76 -16.13 8.73
CA ALA A 50 -2.36 -15.05 9.61
C ALA A 50 -2.25 -13.72 8.84
N LEU A 51 -2.74 -12.64 9.47
CA LEU A 51 -2.65 -11.29 8.91
C LEU A 51 -1.25 -10.72 9.20
N PRO A 52 -0.46 -10.35 8.17
CA PRO A 52 0.84 -9.74 8.37
C PRO A 52 0.71 -8.37 9.07
N ALA A 53 1.77 -7.97 9.78
CA ALA A 53 1.91 -6.61 10.30
C ALA A 53 1.74 -5.57 9.17
N ALA A 54 1.26 -4.37 9.53
CA ALA A 54 1.06 -3.30 8.56
C ALA A 54 2.36 -3.02 7.80
N GLY A 55 2.28 -3.00 6.46
CA GLY A 55 3.43 -2.73 5.60
C GLY A 55 4.35 -3.93 5.31
N SER A 56 4.38 -4.98 6.14
CA SER A 56 5.21 -6.17 5.84
C SER A 56 4.66 -6.98 4.66
N ALA A 57 3.36 -6.84 4.37
CA ALA A 57 2.72 -7.41 3.19
C ALA A 57 3.14 -6.76 1.86
N LEU A 58 3.66 -5.52 1.89
CA LEU A 58 3.86 -4.71 0.68
C LEU A 58 4.84 -5.34 -0.31
N ALA A 59 5.94 -5.92 0.17
CA ALA A 59 6.94 -6.55 -0.70
C ALA A 59 6.32 -7.70 -1.51
N ARG A 60 5.54 -8.56 -0.85
CA ARG A 60 4.85 -9.68 -1.49
C ARG A 60 3.75 -9.24 -2.44
N LEU A 61 2.97 -8.22 -2.05
CA LEU A 61 1.93 -7.65 -2.91
C LEU A 61 2.52 -7.05 -4.20
N ARG A 62 3.65 -6.34 -4.10
CA ARG A 62 4.35 -5.78 -5.26
C ARG A 62 4.87 -6.86 -6.20
N ALA A 63 5.46 -7.92 -5.67
CA ALA A 63 5.95 -9.04 -6.49
C ALA A 63 4.82 -9.71 -7.29
N GLU A 64 3.67 -9.95 -6.65
CA GLU A 64 2.51 -10.55 -7.34
C GLU A 64 1.87 -9.59 -8.37
N GLU A 65 1.86 -8.30 -8.07
CA GLU A 65 1.34 -7.26 -8.97
C GLU A 65 2.26 -7.02 -10.17
N GLU A 66 3.58 -7.19 -10.03
CA GLU A 66 4.54 -7.21 -11.13
C GLU A 66 4.34 -8.43 -12.03
N ARG A 67 4.13 -9.62 -11.44
CA ARG A 67 3.81 -10.85 -12.19
C ARG A 67 2.56 -10.69 -13.05
N LEU A 68 1.49 -10.08 -12.52
CA LEU A 68 0.27 -9.81 -13.29
C LEU A 68 0.42 -8.70 -14.33
N ASP A 69 1.30 -7.72 -14.12
CA ASP A 69 1.59 -6.73 -15.16
C ASP A 69 2.32 -7.36 -16.34
N ALA A 70 3.28 -8.24 -16.06
CA ALA A 70 3.99 -8.98 -17.09
C ALA A 70 3.00 -9.81 -17.92
N ALA A 71 2.09 -10.53 -17.25
CA ALA A 71 1.02 -11.28 -17.91
C ALA A 71 0.11 -10.37 -18.76
N ARG A 72 -0.27 -9.19 -18.26
CA ARG A 72 -1.05 -8.18 -18.99
C ARG A 72 -0.31 -7.67 -20.24
N ARG A 73 0.98 -7.33 -20.11
CA ARG A 73 1.81 -6.79 -21.21
C ARG A 73 2.05 -7.82 -22.30
N GLN A 74 2.14 -9.09 -21.93
CA GLN A 74 2.34 -10.21 -22.84
C GLN A 74 1.03 -10.74 -23.44
N GLY A 75 -0.14 -10.25 -23.01
CA GLY A 75 -1.44 -10.74 -23.48
C GLY A 75 -1.70 -12.20 -23.09
N GLN A 76 -1.18 -12.66 -21.95
CA GLN A 76 -1.32 -14.05 -21.50
C GLN A 76 -2.80 -14.39 -21.27
N ALA A 77 -3.23 -15.58 -21.72
CA ALA A 77 -4.60 -16.05 -21.53
C ALA A 77 -5.02 -16.18 -20.05
N GLY A 78 -4.05 -16.40 -19.15
CA GLY A 78 -4.26 -16.45 -17.71
C GLY A 78 -4.31 -15.09 -17.00
N TYR A 79 -4.34 -13.98 -17.74
CA TYR A 79 -4.42 -12.65 -17.15
C TYR A 79 -5.79 -12.42 -16.51
N ASP A 80 -5.80 -12.26 -15.18
CA ASP A 80 -6.99 -11.92 -14.41
C ASP A 80 -6.96 -10.44 -14.02
N MET A 81 -7.80 -9.64 -14.69
CA MET A 81 -7.97 -8.22 -14.42
C MET A 81 -8.56 -7.96 -13.03
N HIS A 82 -9.52 -8.77 -12.57
CA HIS A 82 -10.16 -8.59 -11.28
C HIS A 82 -9.13 -8.80 -10.15
N ARG A 83 -8.30 -9.85 -10.26
CA ARG A 83 -7.19 -10.06 -9.32
C ARG A 83 -6.16 -8.92 -9.35
N HIS A 84 -5.86 -8.36 -10.52
CA HIS A 84 -4.96 -7.21 -10.63
C HIS A 84 -5.52 -6.00 -9.87
N ILE A 85 -6.81 -5.70 -10.04
CA ILE A 85 -7.48 -4.62 -9.29
C ILE A 85 -7.41 -4.90 -7.79
N MET A 86 -7.71 -6.12 -7.34
CA MET A 86 -7.64 -6.48 -5.92
C MET A 86 -6.24 -6.31 -5.31
N LEU A 87 -5.17 -6.63 -6.05
CA LEU A 87 -3.80 -6.38 -5.61
C LEU A 87 -3.48 -4.89 -5.54
N LEU A 88 -3.94 -4.10 -6.50
CA LEU A 88 -3.76 -2.64 -6.45
C LEU A 88 -4.49 -2.02 -5.26
N ILE A 89 -5.72 -2.44 -4.96
CA ILE A 89 -6.45 -2.00 -3.76
C ILE A 89 -5.64 -2.36 -2.51
N ALA A 90 -5.15 -3.60 -2.42
CA ALA A 90 -4.34 -4.07 -1.29
C ALA A 90 -3.07 -3.24 -1.11
N ILE A 91 -2.34 -2.94 -2.20
CA ILE A 91 -1.12 -2.12 -2.16
C ILE A 91 -1.44 -0.71 -1.67
N LEU A 92 -2.50 -0.08 -2.20
CA LEU A 92 -2.89 1.27 -1.79
C LEU A 92 -3.27 1.31 -0.30
N ALA A 93 -4.06 0.34 0.15
CA ALA A 93 -4.48 0.23 1.55
C ALA A 93 -3.28 -0.01 2.48
N GLU A 94 -2.42 -0.99 2.18
CA GLU A 94 -1.25 -1.29 3.01
C GLU A 94 -0.23 -0.14 3.02
N THR A 95 -0.14 0.63 1.94
CA THR A 95 0.74 1.80 1.89
C THR A 95 0.18 2.95 2.74
N ALA A 96 -1.13 3.13 2.78
CA ALA A 96 -1.78 4.10 3.68
C ALA A 96 -1.62 3.70 5.16
N GLU A 97 -1.81 2.42 5.48
CA GLU A 97 -1.60 1.86 6.82
C GLU A 97 -0.14 2.00 7.27
N ALA A 98 0.82 1.67 6.40
CA ALA A 98 2.24 1.85 6.69
C ALA A 98 2.63 3.32 6.93
N ALA A 99 1.99 4.25 6.22
CA ALA A 99 2.20 5.69 6.44
C ALA A 99 1.58 6.16 7.77
N GLY A 100 0.39 5.66 8.14
CA GLY A 100 -0.26 5.95 9.42
C GLY A 100 0.54 5.42 10.62
N ALA A 101 1.15 4.24 10.49
CA ALA A 101 2.02 3.68 11.53
C ALA A 101 3.28 4.55 11.78
N ALA A 102 3.80 5.24 10.75
CA ALA A 102 4.94 6.13 10.88
C ALA A 102 4.59 7.48 11.53
N THR A 103 3.30 7.81 11.71
CA THR A 103 2.85 9.13 12.18
C THR A 103 2.57 9.24 13.68
N CYS A 104 2.96 8.27 14.50
CA CYS A 104 2.92 8.43 15.96
C CYS A 104 4.26 8.98 16.49
N PRO A 105 4.43 10.30 16.71
CA PRO A 105 5.42 10.75 17.66
C PRO A 105 4.98 10.24 19.04
N ALA A 106 5.86 9.51 19.73
CA ALA A 106 5.63 9.10 21.11
C ALA A 106 5.17 10.31 21.95
N PRO A 107 4.20 10.15 22.88
CA PRO A 107 3.86 11.23 23.79
C PRO A 107 5.12 11.58 24.58
N LEU A 108 5.59 12.82 24.40
CA LEU A 108 6.67 13.37 25.21
C LEU A 108 6.15 13.47 26.64
N THR A 109 6.49 12.49 27.47
CA THR A 109 6.41 12.61 28.93
C THR A 109 7.45 13.65 29.36
N CYS A 110 7.02 14.88 29.61
CA CYS A 110 7.83 15.89 30.29
C CYS A 110 7.64 15.75 31.81
N PRO A 111 8.72 15.69 32.62
CA PRO A 111 8.65 15.97 34.05
C PRO A 111 8.42 17.46 34.34
#